data_AF-A0A674APW5-F1
#
_entry.id   AF-A0A674APW5-F1
#
_cell.length_a   1.000
_cell.length_b   1.000
_cell.length_c   1.000
_cell.angle_alpha   90.00
_cell.angle_beta   90.00
_cell.angle_gamma   90.00
#
_symmetry.space_group_name_H-M   'P 1'
#
loop_
_entity.id
_entity.type
_entity.pdbx_description
1 polymer ?
#
loop_
_entity_poly.entity_id
_entity_poly.type
_entity_poly.pdbx_seq_one_letter_code
_entity_poly.pdbx_strand_id
1 'polypeptide(L)'
;VCLSTANLAEANASEDDKIRAMMSQSNHEYDPIHYVKKLTGPPPANYTCYRCGKNGHHIRNCPTNGEKGFEPPQRIKKSTGIPRSFMKEVDDPSIKGAMLTNTGRYAVPTIDAEAYALGKKERPPFVPRDQSSSEEDEDPVPDELLCLLCKDLMTDAVVIPCCGNSYCDDCIRTSLLESEEHVCPTCSQSDVSPDALIANKFLRQVKLSQAAPAQPWVLFRKVTCMKYFLQYTLSSESIQTP
;
A
#
# COMPACT_ATOMS: atom_id res chain seq x y z
N VAL A 1 -49.91 -1.93 -7.67
CA VAL A 1 -50.39 -3.03 -6.80
C VAL A 1 -49.17 -3.74 -6.26
N CYS A 2 -48.93 -3.78 -4.94
CA CYS A 2 -47.78 -4.51 -4.41
C CYS A 2 -48.10 -6.01 -4.43
N LEU A 3 -47.49 -6.74 -5.37
CA LEU A 3 -47.59 -8.20 -5.40
C LEU A 3 -46.74 -8.79 -4.27
N SER A 4 -47.40 -9.29 -3.23
CA SER A 4 -46.78 -9.98 -2.10
C SER A 4 -46.84 -11.51 -2.23
N THR A 5 -47.15 -12.04 -3.42
CA THR A 5 -47.26 -13.48 -3.64
C THR A 5 -45.87 -14.12 -3.74
N ALA A 6 -45.69 -15.27 -3.09
CA ALA A 6 -44.44 -16.04 -3.13
C ALA A 6 -44.16 -16.64 -4.53
N ASN A 7 -45.20 -16.88 -5.32
CA ASN A 7 -45.10 -17.27 -6.72
C ASN A 7 -45.53 -16.10 -7.63
N LEU A 8 -44.56 -15.48 -8.29
CA LEU A 8 -44.79 -14.40 -9.26
C LEU A 8 -45.28 -14.93 -10.62
N ALA A 9 -45.05 -16.21 -10.92
CA ALA A 9 -45.45 -16.84 -12.18
C ALA A 9 -46.97 -16.91 -12.36
N GLU A 10 -47.68 -17.30 -11.29
CA GLU A 10 -49.15 -17.49 -11.27
C GLU A 10 -49.92 -16.18 -11.02
N ALA A 11 -49.22 -15.07 -10.79
CA ALA A 11 -49.87 -13.83 -10.44
C ALA A 11 -50.57 -13.18 -11.64
N ASN A 12 -51.79 -12.69 -11.43
CA ASN A 12 -52.57 -11.94 -12.43
C ASN A 12 -52.12 -10.47 -12.46
N ALA A 13 -50.92 -10.22 -12.97
CA ALA A 13 -50.36 -8.88 -13.16
C ALA A 13 -49.66 -8.78 -14.53
N SER A 14 -49.46 -7.55 -15.01
CA SER A 14 -48.67 -7.29 -16.22
C SER A 14 -47.24 -7.82 -16.05
N GLU A 15 -46.60 -8.15 -17.16
CA GLU A 15 -45.22 -8.65 -17.16
C GLU A 15 -44.26 -7.65 -16.50
N ASP A 16 -44.44 -6.36 -16.77
CA ASP A 16 -43.67 -5.29 -16.12
C ASP A 16 -43.86 -5.23 -14.59
N ASP A 17 -45.07 -5.50 -14.10
CA ASP A 17 -45.36 -5.52 -12.66
C ASP A 17 -44.75 -6.75 -11.99
N LYS A 18 -44.70 -7.89 -12.68
CA LYS A 18 -44.00 -9.10 -12.24
C LYS A 18 -42.49 -8.88 -12.17
N ILE A 19 -41.90 -8.21 -13.17
CA ILE A 19 -40.46 -7.89 -13.18
C ILE A 19 -40.10 -6.97 -12.01
N ARG A 20 -40.90 -5.92 -11.74
CA ARG A 20 -40.68 -5.03 -10.60
C ARG A 20 -40.82 -5.74 -9.25
N ALA A 21 -41.78 -6.65 -9.12
CA ALA A 21 -41.96 -7.46 -7.91
C ALA A 21 -40.79 -8.45 -7.71
N MET A 22 -40.26 -9.05 -8.78
CA MET A 22 -39.07 -9.89 -8.72
C MET A 22 -37.85 -9.11 -8.23
N MET A 23 -37.63 -7.91 -8.78
CA MET A 23 -36.54 -7.02 -8.37
C MET A 23 -36.65 -6.54 -6.93
N SER A 24 -37.87 -6.34 -6.40
CA SER A 24 -38.05 -5.92 -5.01
C SER A 24 -37.93 -7.09 -4.02
N GLN A 25 -38.53 -8.25 -4.32
CA GLN A 25 -38.46 -9.43 -3.45
C GLN A 25 -37.03 -9.98 -3.35
N SER A 26 -36.28 -9.99 -4.46
CA SER A 26 -34.88 -10.44 -4.47
C SER A 26 -33.94 -9.57 -3.64
N ASN A 27 -34.19 -8.26 -3.56
CA ASN A 27 -33.35 -7.32 -2.81
C ASN A 27 -33.83 -7.06 -1.37
N HIS A 28 -35.02 -7.52 -0.98
CA HIS A 28 -35.58 -7.29 0.35
C HIS A 28 -34.74 -7.90 1.47
N GLU A 29 -34.11 -9.06 1.26
CA GLU A 29 -33.22 -9.68 2.24
C GLU A 29 -31.93 -8.85 2.46
N TYR A 30 -31.55 -8.05 1.47
CA TYR A 30 -30.40 -7.14 1.51
C TYR A 30 -30.77 -5.71 1.94
N ASP A 31 -31.94 -5.51 2.56
CA ASP A 31 -32.28 -4.22 3.14
C ASP A 31 -31.34 -3.91 4.34
N PRO A 32 -30.74 -2.70 4.41
CA PRO A 32 -30.03 -2.21 5.58
C PRO A 32 -30.66 -2.60 6.91
N ILE A 33 -31.99 -2.55 7.03
CA ILE A 33 -32.70 -2.89 8.27
C ILE A 33 -32.35 -4.29 8.80
N HIS A 34 -32.07 -5.26 7.93
CA HIS A 34 -31.79 -6.65 8.31
C HIS A 34 -30.33 -6.90 8.72
N TYR A 35 -29.37 -6.15 8.16
CA TYR A 35 -27.94 -6.34 8.47
C TYR A 35 -27.33 -5.23 9.33
N VAL A 36 -27.89 -4.02 9.35
CA VAL A 36 -27.51 -2.97 10.29
C VAL A 36 -28.22 -3.15 11.63
N LYS A 37 -27.66 -4.01 12.50
CA LYS A 37 -28.06 -4.07 13.91
C LYS A 37 -27.76 -2.74 14.60
N LYS A 38 -28.75 -1.85 14.70
CA LYS A 38 -28.76 -0.78 15.69
C LYS A 38 -28.97 -1.43 17.05
N LEU A 39 -27.90 -1.60 17.83
CA LEU A 39 -27.96 -2.07 19.21
C LEU A 39 -28.55 -0.96 20.11
N THR A 40 -29.85 -0.73 19.99
CA THR A 40 -30.60 0.22 20.83
C THR A 40 -31.24 -0.57 21.96
N GLY A 41 -30.58 -0.61 23.13
CA GLY A 41 -31.06 -1.30 24.32
C GLY A 41 -29.93 -1.52 25.35
N PRO A 42 -30.26 -1.84 26.62
CA PRO A 42 -29.25 -2.30 27.57
C PRO A 42 -28.63 -3.61 27.05
N PRO A 43 -27.31 -3.80 27.19
CA PRO A 43 -26.68 -5.02 26.73
C PRO A 43 -27.19 -6.23 27.55
N PRO A 44 -27.10 -7.45 27.01
CA PRO A 44 -27.39 -8.67 27.75
C PRO A 44 -26.64 -8.77 29.08
N ALA A 45 -27.19 -9.48 30.07
CA ALA A 45 -26.63 -9.57 31.43
C ALA A 45 -25.18 -10.10 31.49
N ASN A 46 -24.77 -10.90 30.51
CA ASN A 46 -23.41 -11.46 30.40
C ASN A 46 -22.42 -10.57 29.62
N TYR A 47 -22.86 -9.43 29.08
CA TYR A 47 -21.98 -8.50 28.38
C TYR A 47 -21.17 -7.66 29.37
N THR A 48 -19.85 -7.70 29.20
CA THR A 48 -18.90 -6.82 29.89
C THR A 48 -18.39 -5.77 28.92
N CYS A 49 -18.42 -4.49 29.30
CA CYS A 49 -17.88 -3.42 28.48
C CYS A 49 -16.38 -3.64 28.23
N TYR A 50 -15.97 -3.56 26.96
CA TYR A 50 -14.58 -3.78 26.55
C TYR A 50 -13.65 -2.61 26.86
N ARG A 51 -14.21 -1.44 27.23
CA ARG A 51 -13.43 -0.30 27.71
C ARG A 51 -13.17 -0.39 29.21
N CYS A 52 -14.22 -0.45 30.03
CA CYS A 52 -14.09 -0.36 31.50
C CYS A 52 -14.28 -1.67 32.28
N GLY A 53 -14.66 -2.77 31.63
CA GLY A 53 -14.88 -4.07 32.27
C GLY A 53 -16.21 -4.21 33.05
N LYS A 54 -16.96 -3.13 33.27
CA LYS A 54 -18.25 -3.17 33.98
C LYS A 54 -19.39 -3.67 33.06
N ASN A 55 -20.41 -4.30 33.65
CA ASN A 55 -21.63 -4.72 32.96
C ASN A 55 -22.65 -3.56 32.82
N GLY A 56 -23.75 -3.80 32.12
CA GLY A 56 -24.90 -2.88 32.07
C GLY A 56 -24.88 -1.77 31.00
N HIS A 57 -23.79 -1.64 30.22
CA HIS A 57 -23.74 -0.68 29.10
C HIS A 57 -22.87 -1.21 27.96
N HIS A 58 -23.18 -0.81 26.73
CA HIS A 58 -22.35 -1.11 25.55
C HIS A 58 -21.09 -0.23 25.53
N ILE A 59 -20.01 -0.68 24.88
CA ILE A 59 -18.76 0.09 24.75
C ILE A 59 -18.96 1.53 24.23
N ARG A 60 -19.93 1.75 23.34
CA ARG A 60 -20.26 3.09 22.80
C ARG A 60 -20.82 4.05 23.86
N ASN A 61 -21.51 3.49 24.86
CA ASN A 61 -22.15 4.22 25.94
C ASN A 61 -21.35 4.08 27.25
N CYS A 62 -20.02 3.92 27.13
CA CYS A 62 -19.17 3.75 28.30
C CYS A 62 -19.06 5.06 29.09
N PRO A 63 -19.32 5.06 30.41
CA PRO A 63 -19.22 6.28 31.22
C PRO A 63 -17.79 6.83 31.24
N THR A 64 -16.77 6.00 31.05
CA THR A 64 -15.36 6.40 31.00
C THR A 64 -14.90 6.81 29.59
N ASN A 65 -15.81 7.06 28.63
CA ASN A 65 -15.47 7.40 27.25
C ASN A 65 -14.71 8.75 27.13
N GLY A 66 -14.95 9.68 28.05
CA GLY A 66 -14.34 11.02 28.06
C GLY A 66 -13.04 11.16 28.86
N GLU A 67 -12.65 10.16 29.64
CA GLU A 67 -11.42 10.21 30.44
C GLU A 67 -10.20 9.91 29.57
N LYS A 68 -9.39 10.94 29.28
CA LYS A 68 -8.10 10.80 28.59
C LYS A 68 -7.09 10.15 29.55
N GLY A 69 -6.83 8.86 29.36
CA GLY A 69 -5.88 8.10 30.18
C GLY A 69 -6.47 6.87 30.87
N PHE A 70 -7.74 6.54 30.63
CA PHE A 70 -8.31 5.29 31.12
C PHE A 70 -7.68 4.09 30.38
N GLU A 71 -6.73 3.41 31.03
CA GLU A 71 -6.16 2.15 30.56
C GLU A 71 -7.19 1.02 30.77
N PRO A 72 -7.58 0.30 29.71
CA PRO A 72 -8.54 -0.78 29.85
C PRO A 72 -7.95 -1.91 30.72
N PRO A 73 -8.76 -2.55 31.59
CA PRO A 73 -8.28 -3.65 32.40
C PRO A 73 -7.76 -4.79 31.51
N GLN A 74 -6.58 -5.33 31.85
CA GLN A 74 -5.95 -6.39 31.09
C GLN A 74 -6.80 -7.68 31.19
N ARG A 75 -7.32 -8.13 30.04
CA ARG A 75 -8.18 -9.32 29.95
C ARG A 75 -7.35 -10.53 29.56
N ILE A 76 -6.99 -11.34 30.55
CA ILE A 76 -6.26 -12.58 30.33
C ILE A 76 -7.21 -13.62 29.74
N LYS A 77 -6.86 -14.17 28.58
CA LYS A 77 -7.64 -15.20 27.91
C LYS A 77 -7.23 -16.58 28.43
N LYS A 78 -8.19 -17.50 28.51
CA LYS A 78 -7.92 -18.92 28.78
C LYS A 78 -7.39 -19.61 27.53
N SER A 79 -6.40 -20.49 27.69
CA SER A 79 -5.85 -21.30 26.59
C SER A 79 -6.85 -22.38 26.19
N THR A 80 -7.37 -22.36 24.97
CA THR A 80 -8.23 -23.42 24.42
C THR A 80 -7.58 -24.03 23.19
N GLY A 81 -7.41 -25.35 23.17
CA GLY A 81 -6.95 -26.09 21.98
C GLY A 81 -5.45 -26.11 21.70
N ILE A 82 -4.62 -25.36 22.44
CA ILE A 82 -3.16 -25.36 22.28
C ILE A 82 -2.53 -26.38 23.26
N PRO A 83 -1.75 -27.37 22.79
CA PRO A 83 -1.04 -28.32 23.65
C PRO A 83 -0.04 -27.63 24.60
N ARG A 84 0.10 -28.17 25.82
CA ARG A 84 1.02 -27.64 26.85
C ARG A 84 2.49 -27.64 26.44
N SER A 85 2.91 -28.56 25.57
CA SER A 85 4.29 -28.63 25.07
C SER A 85 4.70 -27.39 24.27
N PHE A 86 3.73 -26.68 23.69
CA PHE A 86 3.97 -25.46 22.93
C PHE A 86 3.77 -24.18 23.77
N MET A 87 3.67 -24.30 25.09
CA MET A 87 3.47 -23.18 26.01
C MET A 87 4.64 -23.08 26.98
N LYS A 88 5.20 -21.86 27.10
CA LYS A 88 6.21 -21.53 28.10
C LYS A 88 5.53 -20.89 29.30
N GLU A 89 5.68 -21.51 30.47
CA GLU A 89 5.14 -20.99 31.73
C GLU A 89 5.82 -19.65 32.08
N VAL A 90 5.02 -18.71 32.58
CA VAL A 90 5.44 -17.40 33.05
C VAL A 90 4.75 -17.10 34.38
N ASP A 91 5.44 -16.44 35.30
CA ASP A 91 4.86 -16.10 36.61
C ASP A 91 4.05 -14.79 36.54
N ASP A 92 4.40 -13.88 35.63
CA ASP A 92 3.77 -12.56 35.53
C ASP A 92 2.60 -12.50 34.55
N PRO A 93 1.39 -12.12 35.00
CA PRO A 93 0.23 -11.95 34.14
C PRO A 93 0.35 -10.78 33.16
N SER A 94 1.29 -9.83 33.38
CA SER A 94 1.42 -8.59 32.60
C SER A 94 2.14 -8.78 31.25
N ILE A 95 2.78 -9.94 31.04
CA ILE A 95 3.51 -10.23 29.80
C ILE A 95 2.52 -10.32 28.63
N LYS A 96 2.82 -9.63 27.53
CA LYS A 96 2.00 -9.64 26.32
C LYS A 96 1.89 -11.07 25.77
N GLY A 97 0.66 -11.53 25.58
CA GLY A 97 0.39 -12.90 25.11
C GLY A 97 0.27 -13.94 26.23
N ALA A 98 0.33 -13.55 27.51
CA ALA A 98 0.06 -14.45 28.62
C ALA A 98 -1.40 -14.96 28.57
N MET A 99 -1.54 -16.27 28.63
CA MET A 99 -2.82 -16.98 28.69
C MET A 99 -2.90 -17.79 29.99
N LEU A 100 -4.12 -17.95 30.51
CA LEU A 100 -4.36 -18.82 31.66
C LEU A 100 -4.54 -20.27 31.18
N THR A 101 -3.68 -21.16 31.66
CA THR A 101 -3.78 -22.60 31.39
C THR A 101 -4.85 -23.27 32.27
N ASN A 102 -5.25 -24.49 31.92
CA ASN A 102 -6.22 -25.26 32.72
C ASN A 102 -5.69 -25.62 34.13
N THR A 103 -4.37 -25.60 34.33
CA THR A 103 -3.73 -25.82 35.64
C THR A 103 -3.65 -24.54 36.48
N GLY A 104 -4.18 -23.42 35.98
CA GLY A 104 -4.17 -22.13 36.68
C GLY A 104 -2.86 -21.37 36.61
N ARG A 105 -1.88 -21.84 35.82
CA ARG A 105 -0.60 -21.13 35.58
C ARG A 105 -0.71 -20.24 34.35
N TYR A 106 0.02 -19.13 34.33
CA TYR A 106 0.13 -18.29 33.14
C TYR A 106 1.19 -18.86 32.21
N ALA A 107 0.90 -18.85 30.90
CA ALA A 107 1.84 -19.32 29.90
C ALA A 107 1.68 -18.55 28.59
N VAL A 108 2.78 -18.38 27.86
CA VAL A 108 2.83 -17.76 26.54
C VAL A 108 3.15 -18.84 25.50
N PRO A 109 2.47 -18.90 24.35
CA PRO A 109 2.83 -19.84 23.29
C PRO A 109 4.27 -19.62 22.80
N THR A 110 5.06 -20.67 22.68
CA THR A 110 6.46 -20.61 22.24
C THR A 110 6.57 -20.00 20.83
N ILE A 111 5.65 -20.36 19.93
CA ILE A 111 5.59 -19.83 18.56
C ILE A 111 5.42 -18.30 18.58
N ASP A 112 4.57 -17.78 19.45
CA ASP A 112 4.35 -16.33 19.55
C ASP A 112 5.59 -15.64 20.10
N ALA A 113 6.20 -16.20 21.15
CA ALA A 113 7.42 -15.65 21.77
C ALA A 113 8.58 -15.56 20.74
N GLU A 114 8.77 -16.60 19.93
CA GLU A 114 9.76 -16.63 18.85
C GLU A 114 9.41 -15.64 17.72
N ALA A 115 8.13 -15.58 17.31
CA ALA A 115 7.69 -14.64 16.27
C ALA A 115 7.90 -13.18 16.68
N TYR A 116 7.68 -12.84 17.96
CA TYR A 116 7.99 -11.51 18.48
C TYR A 116 9.50 -11.23 18.49
N ALA A 117 10.33 -12.24 18.78
CA ALA A 117 11.79 -12.11 18.76
C ALA A 117 12.34 -11.94 17.32
N LEU A 118 11.75 -12.61 16.33
CA LEU A 118 12.23 -12.62 14.95
C LEU A 118 11.92 -11.33 14.16
N GLY A 119 11.11 -10.42 14.71
CA GLY A 119 10.71 -9.20 14.00
C GLY A 119 9.82 -9.48 12.79
N LYS A 120 9.00 -8.50 12.39
CA LYS A 120 8.11 -8.67 11.23
C LYS A 120 8.93 -8.59 9.95
N LYS A 121 9.03 -9.72 9.23
CA LYS A 121 9.45 -9.68 7.83
C LYS A 121 8.33 -9.01 7.02
N GLU A 122 8.61 -7.83 6.50
CA GLU A 122 7.66 -7.00 5.75
C GLU A 122 7.15 -7.68 4.47
N ARG A 123 7.92 -8.62 3.88
CA ARG A 123 7.58 -9.26 2.62
C ARG A 123 7.04 -10.69 2.84
N PRO A 124 5.80 -10.98 2.41
CA PRO A 124 5.28 -12.34 2.41
C PRO A 124 6.09 -13.26 1.47
N PRO A 125 6.36 -14.52 1.84
CA PRO A 125 7.10 -15.47 1.00
C PRO A 125 6.46 -15.75 -0.38
N PHE A 126 5.18 -15.44 -0.54
CA PHE A 126 4.40 -15.68 -1.77
C PHE A 126 4.50 -14.55 -2.79
N VAL A 127 5.09 -13.40 -2.43
CA VAL A 127 5.42 -12.37 -3.41
C VAL A 127 6.71 -12.84 -4.09
N PRO A 128 6.69 -13.08 -5.42
CA PRO A 128 7.91 -13.40 -6.16
C PRO A 128 8.98 -12.40 -5.76
N ARG A 129 10.15 -12.91 -5.41
CA ARG A 129 11.28 -12.06 -5.08
C ARG A 129 11.69 -11.41 -6.39
N ASP A 130 11.20 -10.19 -6.64
CA ASP A 130 11.85 -9.32 -7.61
C ASP A 130 13.31 -9.29 -7.19
N GLN A 131 14.18 -9.76 -8.08
CA GLN A 131 15.62 -9.82 -7.93
C GLN A 131 16.18 -8.39 -7.89
N SER A 132 15.82 -7.62 -6.87
CA SER A 132 16.21 -6.22 -6.72
C SER A 132 16.48 -5.85 -5.26
N SER A 133 16.60 -6.83 -4.36
CA SER A 133 17.10 -6.56 -3.02
C SER A 133 18.10 -7.63 -2.58
N SER A 134 19.37 -7.21 -2.67
CA SER A 134 20.61 -7.77 -2.12
C SER A 134 21.06 -9.10 -2.74
N GLU A 135 21.81 -9.05 -3.85
CA GLU A 135 23.29 -9.13 -3.90
C GLU A 135 23.74 -8.24 -5.09
N GLU A 136 24.74 -7.40 -4.88
CA GLU A 136 25.26 -6.42 -5.84
C GLU A 136 26.21 -7.11 -6.82
N ASP A 137 25.68 -7.65 -7.91
CA ASP A 137 26.42 -7.74 -9.16
C ASP A 137 25.76 -6.71 -10.10
N GLU A 138 26.15 -5.44 -9.93
CA GLU A 138 25.86 -4.43 -10.95
C GLU A 138 26.59 -4.89 -12.21
N ASP A 139 25.86 -5.51 -13.15
CA ASP A 139 26.39 -5.78 -14.48
C ASP A 139 26.95 -4.46 -15.03
N PRO A 140 28.29 -4.32 -15.18
CA PRO A 140 28.87 -3.04 -15.52
C PRO A 140 28.30 -2.60 -16.86
N VAL A 141 27.80 -1.35 -16.92
CA VAL A 141 27.29 -0.76 -18.15
C VAL A 141 28.33 -0.97 -19.25
N PRO A 142 27.99 -1.59 -20.39
CA PRO A 142 28.97 -1.84 -21.44
C PRO A 142 29.67 -0.56 -21.85
N ASP A 143 31.00 -0.60 -21.96
CA ASP A 143 31.84 0.54 -22.33
C ASP A 143 31.42 1.20 -23.66
N GLU A 144 30.73 0.45 -24.53
CA GLU A 144 30.16 0.92 -25.79
C GLU A 144 29.06 1.99 -25.63
N LEU A 145 28.45 2.10 -24.45
CA LEU A 145 27.43 3.10 -24.13
C LEU A 145 28.00 4.36 -23.45
N LEU A 146 29.30 4.36 -23.16
CA LEU A 146 29.99 5.45 -22.49
C LEU A 146 30.63 6.42 -23.49
N CYS A 147 30.59 7.71 -23.17
CA CYS A 147 31.24 8.74 -23.96
C CYS A 147 32.76 8.68 -23.76
N LEU A 148 33.54 8.73 -24.85
CA LEU A 148 35.00 8.68 -24.78
C LEU A 148 35.65 9.94 -24.17
N LEU A 149 34.88 11.03 -23.98
CA LEU A 149 35.36 12.30 -23.39
C LEU A 149 35.05 12.39 -21.89
N CYS A 150 33.81 12.15 -21.47
CA CYS A 150 33.41 12.23 -20.06
C CYS A 150 33.38 10.88 -19.33
N LYS A 151 33.51 9.76 -20.05
CA LYS A 151 33.46 8.38 -19.52
C LYS A 151 32.14 8.02 -18.82
N ASP A 152 31.09 8.80 -19.05
CA ASP A 152 29.74 8.57 -18.55
C ASP A 152 28.78 8.17 -19.69
N LEU A 153 27.59 7.67 -19.33
CA LEU A 153 26.54 7.25 -20.25
C LEU A 153 26.11 8.39 -21.21
N MET A 154 26.31 8.19 -22.51
CA MET A 154 26.17 9.22 -23.56
C MET A 154 24.83 9.99 -23.53
N THR A 155 24.79 11.25 -23.09
CA THR A 155 23.61 12.15 -23.18
C THR A 155 23.49 12.75 -24.57
N ASP A 156 22.32 12.61 -25.18
CA ASP A 156 22.05 13.07 -26.55
C ASP A 156 23.11 12.64 -27.57
N ALA A 157 23.45 11.33 -27.57
CA ALA A 157 24.50 10.76 -28.39
C ALA A 157 24.49 11.28 -29.85
N VAL A 158 25.64 11.76 -30.31
CA VAL A 158 25.89 12.22 -31.68
C VAL A 158 27.10 11.50 -32.27
N VAL A 159 27.07 11.27 -33.57
CA VAL A 159 28.13 10.65 -34.37
C VAL A 159 28.91 11.73 -35.10
N ILE A 160 30.24 11.65 -35.01
CA ILE A 160 31.13 12.52 -35.77
C ILE A 160 31.37 11.97 -37.18
N PRO A 161 31.25 12.78 -38.25
CA PRO A 161 31.30 12.29 -39.64
C PRO A 161 32.68 11.81 -40.11
N CYS A 162 33.76 12.16 -39.39
CA CYS A 162 35.13 11.81 -39.77
C CYS A 162 35.50 10.35 -39.49
N CYS A 163 35.12 9.82 -38.31
CA CYS A 163 35.50 8.47 -37.87
C CYS A 163 34.32 7.61 -37.37
N GLY A 164 33.10 8.15 -37.34
CA GLY A 164 31.91 7.40 -36.95
C GLY A 164 31.78 7.11 -35.46
N ASN A 165 32.63 7.69 -34.61
CA ASN A 165 32.54 7.54 -33.16
C ASN A 165 31.41 8.39 -32.56
N SER A 166 30.81 7.87 -31.48
CA SER A 166 29.71 8.52 -30.77
C SER A 166 30.18 9.19 -29.48
N TYR A 167 29.65 10.38 -29.19
CA TYR A 167 29.92 11.17 -27.98
C TYR A 167 28.63 11.83 -27.49
N CYS A 168 28.66 12.42 -26.29
CA CYS A 168 27.63 13.38 -25.89
C CYS A 168 27.68 14.63 -26.78
N ASP A 169 26.53 15.20 -27.16
CA ASP A 169 26.46 16.42 -28.00
C ASP A 169 27.32 17.54 -27.40
N ASP A 170 27.14 17.81 -26.11
CA ASP A 170 27.85 18.87 -25.40
C ASP A 170 29.37 18.60 -25.38
N CYS A 171 29.80 17.38 -25.04
CA CYS A 171 31.23 17.07 -24.90
C CYS A 171 31.98 17.25 -26.22
N ILE A 172 31.44 16.73 -27.33
CA ILE A 172 32.13 16.83 -28.61
C ILE A 172 32.06 18.25 -29.19
N ARG A 173 30.95 18.97 -28.98
CA ARG A 173 30.80 20.36 -29.40
C ARG A 173 31.79 21.26 -28.67
N THR A 174 31.96 21.09 -27.36
CA THR A 174 32.97 21.81 -26.57
C THR A 174 34.39 21.47 -27.03
N SER A 175 34.70 20.18 -27.23
CA SER A 175 36.04 19.76 -27.67
C SER A 175 36.43 20.33 -29.04
N LEU A 176 35.48 20.42 -29.98
CA LEU A 176 35.74 20.99 -31.31
C LEU A 176 35.88 22.52 -31.26
N LEU A 177 35.10 23.20 -30.42
CA LEU A 177 35.16 24.66 -30.23
C LEU A 177 36.39 25.13 -29.45
N GLU A 178 36.97 24.27 -28.60
CA GLU A 178 38.18 24.57 -27.84
C GLU A 178 39.46 24.40 -28.69
N SER A 179 39.40 23.57 -29.74
CA SER A 179 40.49 23.43 -30.71
C SER A 179 40.38 24.48 -31.83
N GLU A 180 41.43 25.26 -32.08
CA GLU A 180 41.45 26.29 -33.13
C GLU A 180 41.26 25.71 -34.55
N GLU A 181 41.65 24.45 -34.76
CA GLU A 181 41.60 23.74 -36.05
C GLU A 181 40.42 22.74 -36.17
N HIS A 182 39.48 22.77 -35.21
CA HIS A 182 38.32 21.86 -35.16
C HIS A 182 38.70 20.38 -35.36
N VAL A 183 39.58 19.90 -34.49
CA VAL A 183 40.23 18.60 -34.62
C VAL A 183 39.47 17.52 -33.86
N CYS A 184 39.20 16.38 -34.50
CA CYS A 184 38.56 15.25 -33.83
C CYS A 184 39.48 14.66 -32.73
N PRO A 185 38.97 14.43 -31.50
CA PRO A 185 39.78 13.87 -30.40
C PRO A 185 40.22 12.41 -30.61
N THR A 186 39.61 11.67 -31.53
CA THR A 186 39.92 10.24 -31.74
C THR A 186 40.71 9.95 -33.02
N CYS A 187 40.41 10.61 -34.14
CA CYS A 187 41.14 10.38 -35.41
C CYS A 187 42.06 11.54 -35.81
N SER A 188 42.09 12.62 -35.03
CA SER A 188 42.94 13.80 -35.26
C SER A 188 42.79 14.47 -36.64
N GLN A 189 41.65 14.24 -37.31
CA GLN A 189 41.32 14.91 -38.56
C GLN A 189 40.89 16.35 -38.29
N SER A 190 41.45 17.30 -39.02
CA SER A 190 41.10 18.73 -39.02
C SER A 190 39.86 19.01 -39.86
N ASP A 191 39.28 20.20 -39.70
CA ASP A 191 38.11 20.70 -40.45
C ASP A 191 36.78 19.97 -40.16
N VAL A 192 36.58 19.48 -38.93
CA VAL A 192 35.30 18.88 -38.54
C VAL A 192 34.35 19.93 -37.96
N SER A 193 33.35 20.34 -38.74
CA SER A 193 32.35 21.32 -38.30
C SER A 193 31.48 20.79 -37.14
N PRO A 194 31.29 21.57 -36.05
CA PRO A 194 30.35 21.24 -34.96
C PRO A 194 28.89 21.09 -35.41
N ASP A 195 28.50 21.70 -36.53
CA ASP A 195 27.13 21.62 -37.06
C ASP A 195 26.92 20.39 -37.97
N ALA A 196 28.00 19.71 -38.38
CA ALA A 196 27.95 18.50 -39.19
C ALA A 196 27.76 17.21 -38.36
N LEU A 197 27.56 17.34 -37.04
CA LEU A 197 27.32 16.22 -36.13
C LEU A 197 25.94 15.59 -36.39
N ILE A 198 25.91 14.26 -36.46
CA ILE A 198 24.69 13.51 -36.82
C ILE A 198 24.13 12.84 -35.56
N ALA A 199 22.87 13.08 -35.23
CA ALA A 199 22.24 12.44 -34.06
C ALA A 199 22.19 10.91 -34.17
N ASN A 200 22.77 10.20 -33.20
CA ASN A 200 22.68 8.75 -33.11
C ASN A 200 21.34 8.35 -32.45
N LYS A 201 20.33 8.09 -33.27
CA LYS A 201 18.99 7.74 -32.78
C LYS A 201 18.97 6.46 -31.95
N PHE A 202 19.84 5.49 -32.25
CA PHE A 202 19.89 4.22 -31.54
C PHE A 202 20.40 4.39 -30.11
N LEU A 203 21.55 5.05 -29.93
CA LEU A 203 22.11 5.30 -28.59
C LEU A 203 21.23 6.21 -27.72
N ARG A 204 20.47 7.12 -28.34
CA ARG A 204 19.47 7.94 -27.64
C ARG A 204 18.27 7.12 -27.13
N GLN A 205 17.90 6.04 -27.82
CA GLN A 205 16.77 5.20 -27.44
C GLN A 205 17.10 4.20 -26.31
N VAL A 206 18.36 3.75 -26.22
CA VAL A 206 18.82 2.81 -25.17
C VAL A 206 18.67 3.40 -23.77
N LYS A 207 18.70 4.74 -23.63
CA LYS A 207 18.44 5.42 -22.35
C LYS A 207 17.05 5.18 -21.79
N LEU A 208 16.05 4.88 -22.63
CA LEU A 208 14.66 4.70 -22.19
C LEU A 208 14.35 3.27 -21.72
N SER A 209 15.17 2.28 -22.08
CA SER A 209 14.94 0.88 -21.67
C SER A 209 15.71 0.47 -20.42
N GLN A 210 16.84 1.12 -20.11
CA GLN A 210 17.61 0.88 -18.87
C GLN A 210 17.26 1.85 -17.74
N ALA A 211 16.76 3.05 -18.05
CA ALA A 211 16.12 3.92 -17.07
C ALA A 211 14.61 3.63 -17.04
N ALA A 212 14.23 2.40 -16.67
CA ALA A 212 12.89 2.23 -16.11
C ALA A 212 12.84 3.15 -14.88
N PRO A 213 11.92 4.13 -14.79
CA PRO A 213 11.76 4.82 -13.53
C PRO A 213 11.40 3.74 -12.53
N ALA A 214 12.21 3.57 -11.49
CA ALA A 214 11.77 2.96 -10.26
C ALA A 214 10.57 3.80 -9.79
N GLN A 215 9.38 3.47 -10.28
CA GLN A 215 8.13 4.04 -9.80
C GLN A 215 8.01 3.52 -8.39
N PRO A 216 8.18 4.39 -7.38
CA PRO A 216 8.24 3.92 -6.04
C PRO A 216 6.78 3.68 -5.64
N TRP A 217 6.43 2.46 -5.25
CA TRP A 217 5.15 2.16 -4.60
C TRP A 217 5.08 2.78 -3.18
N VAL A 218 5.50 4.03 -3.02
CA VAL A 218 5.14 4.91 -1.91
C VAL A 218 3.89 5.70 -2.32
N LEU A 219 2.79 5.00 -2.60
CA LEU A 219 1.47 5.62 -2.52
C LEU A 219 0.37 4.65 -2.08
N PHE A 220 0.66 3.77 -1.11
CA PHE A 220 -0.36 3.16 -0.26
C PHE A 220 0.06 3.16 1.21
N ARG A 221 0.46 4.32 1.71
CA ARG A 221 0.50 4.59 3.15
C ARG A 221 0.03 6.00 3.49
N LYS A 222 -1.21 6.33 3.08
CA LYS A 222 -2.09 7.36 3.69
C LYS A 222 -3.46 7.48 3.01
N VAL A 223 -4.15 6.38 2.72
CA VAL A 223 -5.60 6.42 2.42
C VAL A 223 -6.36 5.75 3.57
N THR A 224 -6.31 6.37 4.75
CA THR A 224 -7.28 6.14 5.86
C THR A 224 -7.14 7.17 7.00
N CYS A 225 -6.82 8.45 6.70
CA CYS A 225 -6.83 9.47 7.77
C CYS A 225 -7.23 10.92 7.39
N MET A 226 -7.49 11.26 6.12
CA MET A 226 -7.86 12.65 5.75
C MET A 226 -9.03 12.78 4.75
N LYS A 227 -10.01 11.87 4.80
CA LYS A 227 -11.34 12.11 4.19
C LYS A 227 -12.44 12.41 5.22
N TYR A 228 -12.06 12.76 6.46
CA TYR A 228 -13.00 13.28 7.48
C TYR A 228 -12.86 14.79 7.72
N PHE A 229 -12.06 15.51 6.92
CA PHE A 229 -11.81 16.94 7.15
C PHE A 229 -12.42 17.88 6.11
N LEU A 230 -13.05 17.38 5.03
CA LEU A 230 -13.61 18.21 3.96
C LEU A 230 -15.13 18.00 3.75
N GLN A 231 -15.86 17.68 4.82
CA GLN A 231 -17.33 17.70 4.80
C GLN A 231 -17.95 18.50 5.96
N TYR A 232 -17.12 19.17 6.78
CA TYR A 232 -17.56 19.95 7.93
C TYR A 232 -17.60 21.47 7.71
N THR A 233 -17.36 21.96 6.49
CA THR A 233 -17.36 23.41 6.17
C THR A 233 -18.55 23.85 5.30
N LEU A 234 -19.60 23.05 5.16
CA LEU A 234 -20.77 23.35 4.33
C LEU A 234 -22.12 23.04 5.01
N SER A 235 -22.24 23.19 6.34
CA SER A 235 -23.55 23.02 7.02
C SER A 235 -23.79 23.96 8.21
N SER A 236 -23.19 25.15 8.23
CA SER A 236 -23.50 26.14 9.29
C SER A 236 -23.96 27.52 8.81
N GLU A 237 -24.30 27.68 7.54
CA GLU A 237 -25.14 28.80 7.09
C GLU A 237 -26.61 28.36 7.07
N SER A 238 -27.26 28.48 8.23
CA SER A 238 -28.68 28.87 8.39
C SER A 238 -29.15 28.58 9.82
N ILE A 239 -29.33 29.62 10.63
CA ILE A 239 -30.50 29.87 11.49
C ILE A 239 -30.39 31.29 12.04
N GLN A 240 -31.53 31.96 11.98
CA GLN A 240 -31.79 33.39 12.11
C GLN A 240 -31.43 34.06 13.44
N THR A 241 -31.18 35.35 13.28
CA THR A 241 -31.26 36.47 14.23
C THR A 241 -32.55 36.50 15.07
N PRO A 242 -32.57 37.21 16.22
CA PRO A 242 -33.70 38.04 16.58
C PRO A 242 -33.69 39.37 15.82
#